data_AF-A0AA35VYR0-F1
#
_entry.id   AF-A0AA35VYR0-F1
#
_cell.length_a   1.000
_cell.length_b   1.000
_cell.length_c   1.000
_cell.angle_alpha   90.00
_cell.angle_beta   90.00
_cell.angle_gamma   90.00
#
_symmetry.space_group_name_H-M   'P 1'
#
loop_
_entity.id
_entity.type
_entity.pdbx_description
1 polymer ?
#
loop_
_entity_poly.entity_id
_entity_poly.type
_entity_poly.pdbx_seq_one_letter_code
_entity_poly.pdbx_strand_id
1 'polypeptide(L)'
;MNPSPYTISYQARLPQVFNLFRTMGLRHLPIMQDSGIVVGIITRHDLTHERLHELRHQKKIRERATQRANRRLRRNRRKRGGYSGFSNPQDLMA
;
A
#
# COMPACT_ATOMS: atom_id res chain seq x y z
N MET A 1 5.39 34.39 3.46
CA MET A 1 5.42 32.92 3.69
C MET A 1 5.32 32.69 5.20
N ASN A 2 4.55 31.71 5.69
CA ASN A 2 4.45 31.45 7.14
C ASN A 2 5.73 30.73 7.62
N PRO A 3 6.54 31.33 8.52
CA PRO A 3 7.78 30.73 8.99
C PRO A 3 7.58 29.50 9.90
N SER A 4 6.36 29.25 10.39
CA SER A 4 6.05 28.12 11.28
C SER A 4 4.71 27.50 10.90
N PRO A 5 4.66 26.70 9.82
CA PRO A 5 3.45 25.97 9.45
C PRO A 5 3.10 24.93 10.50
N TYR A 6 1.81 24.71 10.73
CA TYR A 6 1.35 23.52 11.46
C TYR A 6 1.77 22.27 10.68
N THR A 7 2.31 21.28 11.38
CA THR A 7 2.71 19.99 10.81
C THR A 7 2.16 18.86 11.67
N ILE A 8 2.22 17.63 11.16
CA ILE A 8 1.81 16.44 11.90
C ILE A 8 2.74 15.26 11.65
N SER A 9 2.93 14.41 12.64
CA SER A 9 3.73 13.18 12.49
C SER A 9 3.10 12.22 11.48
N TYR A 10 3.93 11.53 10.69
CA TYR A 10 3.52 10.47 9.78
C TYR A 10 2.85 9.26 10.47
N GLN A 11 3.05 9.12 11.79
CA GLN A 11 2.41 8.08 12.61
C GLN A 11 1.05 8.52 13.17
N ALA A 12 0.64 9.77 12.94
CA ALA A 12 -0.60 10.29 13.50
C ALA A 12 -1.85 9.57 12.95
N ARG A 13 -2.83 9.39 13.82
CA ARG A 13 -4.10 8.75 13.46
C ARG A 13 -5.00 9.75 12.73
N LEU A 14 -5.79 9.27 11.78
CA LEU A 14 -6.73 10.10 11.02
C LEU A 14 -7.66 11.00 11.88
N PRO A 15 -8.19 10.56 13.03
CA PRO A 15 -8.99 11.44 13.88
C PRO A 15 -8.22 12.65 14.42
N GLN A 16 -6.92 12.52 14.67
CA GLN A 16 -6.06 13.63 15.11
C GLN A 16 -5.89 14.64 13.98
N VAL A 17 -5.64 14.16 12.76
CA VAL A 17 -5.55 15.00 11.55
C VAL A 17 -6.86 15.75 11.32
N PHE A 18 -7.99 15.04 11.39
CA PHE A 18 -9.33 15.62 11.20
C PHE A 18 -9.63 16.69 12.26
N ASN A 19 -9.34 16.41 13.52
CA ASN A 19 -9.52 17.37 14.60
C ASN A 19 -8.65 18.60 14.40
N LEU A 20 -7.39 18.45 13.96
CA LEU A 20 -6.52 19.59 13.71
C LEU A 20 -7.07 20.49 12.59
N PHE A 21 -7.57 19.90 11.49
CA PHE A 21 -8.24 20.66 10.44
C PHE A 21 -9.47 21.42 10.94
N ARG A 22 -10.30 20.78 11.78
CA ARG A 22 -11.55 21.36 12.29
C ARG A 22 -11.29 22.46 13.31
N THR A 23 -10.41 22.22 14.28
CA THR A 23 -10.13 23.14 15.38
C THR A 23 -9.33 24.35 14.92
N MET A 24 -8.38 24.17 14.01
CA MET A 24 -7.48 25.24 13.57
C MET A 24 -7.88 25.88 12.23
N GLY A 25 -8.97 25.43 11.61
CA GLY A 25 -9.44 25.96 10.33
C GLY A 25 -8.48 25.70 9.15
N LEU A 26 -7.58 24.72 9.26
CA LEU A 26 -6.55 24.48 8.26
C LEU A 26 -7.12 23.84 6.98
N ARG A 27 -6.40 23.99 5.86
CA ARG A 27 -6.72 23.35 4.56
C ARG A 27 -5.67 22.33 4.12
N HIS A 28 -4.42 22.56 4.47
CA HIS A 28 -3.27 21.72 4.13
C HIS A 28 -2.41 21.54 5.38
N LEU A 29 -1.83 20.36 5.50
CA LEU A 29 -1.01 19.98 6.64
C LEU A 29 0.17 19.14 6.14
N PRO A 30 1.40 19.66 6.17
CA PRO A 30 2.60 18.88 5.91
C PRO A 30 2.73 17.75 6.93
N ILE A 31 3.07 16.57 6.43
CA ILE A 31 3.35 15.38 7.21
C ILE A 31 4.86 15.26 7.37
N MET A 32 5.32 15.12 8.61
CA MET A 32 6.73 15.06 8.97
C MET A 32 7.09 13.68 9.51
N GLN A 33 8.28 13.21 9.15
CA GLN A 33 8.95 12.12 9.84
C GLN A 33 9.64 12.63 11.11
N ASP A 34 9.97 11.73 12.04
CA ASP A 34 10.68 12.05 13.29
C ASP A 34 12.06 12.68 13.04
N SER A 35 12.65 12.48 11.86
CA SER A 35 13.90 13.10 11.41
C SER A 35 13.77 14.57 10.99
N GLY A 36 12.57 15.15 11.04
CA GLY A 36 12.32 16.52 10.58
C GLY A 36 12.18 16.67 9.06
N ILE A 37 12.01 15.56 8.34
CA ILE A 37 11.81 15.57 6.88
C ILE A 37 10.31 15.55 6.55
N VAL A 38 9.88 16.40 5.62
CA VAL A 38 8.53 16.36 5.06
C VAL A 38 8.40 15.14 4.15
N VAL A 39 7.47 14.24 4.47
CA VAL A 39 7.19 13.03 3.67
C VAL A 39 6.00 13.19 2.73
N GLY A 40 5.19 14.22 2.94
CA GLY A 40 4.03 14.50 2.12
C GLY A 40 3.14 15.60 2.69
N ILE A 41 1.99 15.78 2.07
CA ILE A 41 0.97 16.74 2.49
C ILE A 41 -0.36 16.01 2.53
N ILE A 42 -1.15 16.27 3.56
CA ILE A 42 -2.56 15.91 3.61
C ILE A 42 -3.41 17.17 3.58
N THR A 43 -4.56 17.09 2.92
CA THR A 43 -5.52 18.18 2.80
C THR A 43 -6.85 17.80 3.42
N ARG A 44 -7.70 18.80 3.67
CA ARG A 44 -9.06 18.54 4.14
C ARG A 44 -9.86 17.67 3.17
N HIS A 45 -9.62 17.81 1.86
CA HIS A 45 -10.31 17.03 0.82
C HIS A 45 -9.94 15.54 0.86
N ASP A 46 -8.75 15.18 1.34
CA ASP A 46 -8.32 13.78 1.45
C ASP A 46 -9.13 12.99 2.49
N LEU A 47 -9.81 13.69 3.41
CA LEU A 47 -10.59 13.11 4.49
C LEU A 47 -12.10 13.05 4.21
N THR A 48 -12.55 13.38 2.99
CA THR A 48 -13.96 13.28 2.64
C THR A 48 -14.42 11.83 2.59
N HIS A 49 -15.72 11.61 2.79
CA HIS A 49 -16.29 10.27 2.81
C HIS A 49 -16.10 9.57 1.45
N GLU A 50 -16.30 10.31 0.37
CA GLU A 50 -16.15 9.86 -1.01
C GLU A 50 -14.70 9.44 -1.28
N ARG A 51 -13.73 10.28 -0.89
CA ARG A 51 -12.30 10.00 -1.12
C ARG A 51 -11.82 8.80 -0.31
N LEU A 52 -12.24 8.70 0.95
CA LEU A 52 -11.91 7.54 1.79
C LEU A 52 -12.54 6.25 1.27
N HIS A 53 -13.78 6.32 0.76
CA HIS A 53 -14.45 5.18 0.14
C HIS A 53 -13.71 4.73 -1.13
N GLU A 54 -13.32 5.68 -1.98
CA GLU A 54 -12.55 5.43 -3.20
C GLU A 54 -11.22 4.72 -2.90
N LEU A 55 -10.43 5.25 -1.96
CA LEU A 55 -9.14 4.67 -1.55
C LEU A 55 -9.30 3.23 -1.02
N ARG A 56 -10.36 2.98 -0.23
CA ARG A 56 -10.70 1.62 0.25
C ARG A 56 -11.05 0.69 -0.91
N HIS A 57 -11.82 1.16 -1.90
CA HIS A 57 -12.19 0.37 -3.06
C HIS A 57 -10.98 0.02 -3.93
N GLN A 58 -10.13 1.00 -4.22
CA GLN A 58 -8.88 0.81 -4.95
C GLN A 58 -7.97 -0.21 -4.25
N LYS A 59 -7.82 -0.11 -2.92
CA LYS A 59 -7.05 -1.06 -2.11
C LYS A 59 -7.57 -2.50 -2.27
N LYS A 60 -8.89 -2.70 -2.16
CA LYS A 60 -9.53 -4.03 -2.35
C LYS A 60 -9.28 -4.61 -3.74
N ILE A 61 -9.38 -3.79 -4.80
CA ILE A 61 -9.10 -4.23 -6.18
C ILE A 61 -7.65 -4.67 -6.30
N ARG A 62 -6.71 -3.84 -5.81
CA ARG A 62 -5.27 -4.13 -5.87
C ARG A 62 -4.94 -5.43 -5.14
N GLU A 63 -5.45 -5.61 -3.92
CA GLU A 63 -5.25 -6.84 -3.14
C GLU A 63 -5.76 -8.08 -3.87
N ARG A 64 -6.95 -8.02 -4.48
CA ARG A 64 -7.50 -9.12 -5.28
C ARG A 64 -6.64 -9.43 -6.51
N ALA A 65 -6.13 -8.41 -7.19
CA ALA A 65 -5.23 -8.58 -8.33
C ALA A 65 -3.93 -9.28 -7.91
N THR A 66 -3.31 -8.83 -6.81
CA THR A 66 -2.08 -9.43 -6.26
C THR A 66 -2.31 -10.89 -5.83
N GLN A 67 -3.41 -11.19 -5.16
CA GLN A 67 -3.76 -12.56 -4.76
C GLN A 67 -3.94 -13.48 -5.98
N ARG A 68 -4.63 -13.00 -7.02
CA ARG A 68 -4.82 -13.76 -8.28
C ARG A 68 -3.49 -14.04 -8.97
N ALA A 69 -2.61 -13.06 -9.06
CA ALA A 69 -1.27 -13.23 -9.62
C ALA A 69 -0.45 -14.27 -8.85
N ASN A 70 -0.42 -14.17 -7.51
CA ASN A 70 0.28 -15.13 -6.65
C ASN A 70 -0.27 -16.56 -6.80
N ARG A 71 -1.59 -16.73 -6.90
CA ARG A 71 -2.20 -18.05 -7.12
C ARG A 71 -1.80 -18.68 -8.46
N ARG A 72 -1.70 -17.86 -9.53
CA ARG A 72 -1.22 -18.31 -10.84
C ARG A 72 0.24 -18.75 -10.78
N LEU A 73 1.12 -17.94 -10.17
CA LEU A 73 2.54 -18.27 -10.02
C LEU A 73 2.76 -19.59 -9.26
N ARG A 74 2.01 -19.81 -8.16
CA ARG A 74 2.09 -21.07 -7.40
C ARG A 74 1.66 -22.29 -8.22
N ARG A 75 0.62 -22.17 -9.06
CA ARG A 75 0.19 -23.25 -9.98
C ARG A 75 1.26 -23.57 -11.02
N ASN A 76 1.87 -22.56 -11.62
CA ASN A 76 2.91 -22.76 -12.64
C ASN A 76 4.17 -23.42 -12.05
N ARG A 77 4.57 -23.06 -10.83
CA ARG A 77 5.69 -23.73 -10.14
C ARG A 77 5.42 -25.21 -9.89
N ARG A 78 4.21 -25.59 -9.47
CA ARG A 78 3.84 -27.01 -9.28
C ARG A 78 3.90 -27.81 -10.58
N LYS A 79 3.46 -27.24 -11.70
CA LYS A 79 3.50 -27.90 -13.01
C LYS A 79 4.92 -28.12 -13.55
N ARG A 80 5.88 -27.26 -13.18
CA ARG A 80 7.29 -27.37 -13.61
C ARG A 80 8.14 -28.30 -12.74
N GLY A 81 7.73 -28.60 -11.51
CA GLY A 81 8.45 -29.52 -10.62
C GLY A 81 8.11 -31.01 -10.80
N GLY A 82 7.34 -31.37 -11.84
CA GLY A 82 6.87 -32.74 -12.09
C GLY A 82 7.63 -33.50 -13.19
N TYR A 83 8.66 -32.92 -13.80
CA TYR A 83 9.57 -33.64 -14.71
C TYR A 83 10.91 -33.87 -13.99
N SER A 84 10.94 -34.91 -13.16
CA SER A 84 12.17 -35.59 -12.71
C SER A 84 12.18 -37.03 -13.21
N GLY A 85 11.59 -37.28 -14.38
CA GLY A 85 11.64 -38.58 -15.05
C GLY A 85 12.85 -38.64 -15.97
N PHE A 86 13.71 -39.64 -15.75
CA PHE A 86 14.86 -40.06 -16.55
C PHE A 86 16.13 -39.21 -16.39
N SER A 87 16.89 -39.51 -15.34
CA SER A 87 18.31 -39.15 -15.23
C SER A 87 19.26 -40.33 -15.45
N ASN A 88 18.76 -41.55 -15.74
CA ASN A 88 19.63 -42.70 -15.99
C ASN A 88 19.51 -43.22 -17.45
N PRO A 89 20.58 -43.11 -18.27
CA PRO A 89 20.59 -43.61 -19.65
C PRO A 89 20.46 -45.13 -19.82
N GLN A 90 20.45 -45.89 -18.73
CA GLN A 90 20.44 -47.36 -18.75
C GLN A 90 19.02 -47.98 -18.84
N ASP A 91 17.96 -47.21 -18.63
CA ASP A 91 16.57 -47.69 -18.68
C ASP A 91 16.00 -47.83 -20.11
N LEU A 92 16.85 -47.71 -21.14
CA LEU A 92 16.49 -47.68 -22.57
C LEU A 92 16.82 -48.99 -23.33
N MET A 93 17.36 -50.01 -22.66
CA MET A 93 17.80 -51.26 -23.29
C MET A 93 17.39 -52.49 -22.47
N ALA A 94 16.08 -52.74 -22.38
CA ALA A 94 15.51 -54.04 -22.01
C ALA A 94 14.24 -54.31 -22.83
#